data_AF-A0A375CLF3-F1
#
_entry.id   AF-A0A375CLF3-F1
#
_cell.length_a   1.000
_cell.length_b   1.000
_cell.length_c   1.000
_cell.angle_alpha   90.00
_cell.angle_beta   90.00
_cell.angle_gamma   90.00
#
_symmetry.space_group_name_H-M   'P 1'
#
loop_
_entity.id
_entity.type
_entity.pdbx_description
1 polymer ?
#
loop_
_entity_poly.entity_id
_entity_poly.type
_entity_poly.pdbx_seq_one_letter_code
_entity_poly.pdbx_strand_id
1 'polypeptide(L)'
;MLIERARNAGVPVVWVRHADEELKAGSEAWQIVAELAPAPGEAIVEKSYRDAFEGTDLESVLSSLRAGKLLVAGAQTDMCVRSTMHGALVRGYDAILVSDAHTTDDSDFVFLGA
;
A
#
# COMPACT_ATOMS: atom_id res chain seq x y z
N MET A 1 2.57 12.56 12.44
CA MET A 1 2.31 11.79 11.21
C MET A 1 2.36 10.30 11.52
N LEU A 2 1.54 9.46 10.87
CA LEU A 2 1.48 8.01 11.11
C LEU A 2 2.85 7.32 10.98
N ILE A 3 3.57 7.63 9.90
CA ILE A 3 4.91 7.06 9.61
C ILE A 3 5.91 7.37 10.73
N GLU A 4 5.97 8.61 11.21
CA GLU A 4 6.86 8.97 12.33
C GLU A 4 6.52 8.21 13.61
N ARG A 5 5.24 7.94 13.87
CA ARG A 5 4.85 7.12 15.02
C ARG A 5 5.28 5.67 14.84
N ALA A 6 5.15 5.11 13.64
CA ALA A 6 5.62 3.76 13.33
C ALA A 6 7.14 3.66 13.53
N ARG A 7 7.91 4.58 12.95
CA ARG A 7 9.37 4.67 13.09
C ARG A 7 9.81 4.76 14.57
N ASN A 8 9.21 5.67 15.33
CA ASN A 8 9.52 5.84 16.76
C ASN A 8 9.15 4.62 17.62
N ALA A 9 8.17 3.83 17.19
CA ALA A 9 7.77 2.59 17.85
C ALA A 9 8.55 1.35 17.35
N GLY A 10 9.49 1.52 16.41
CA GLY A 10 10.23 0.40 15.81
C GLY A 10 9.35 -0.51 14.93
N VAL A 11 8.19 -0.01 14.48
CA VAL A 11 7.32 -0.72 13.55
C VAL A 11 7.86 -0.51 12.12
N PRO A 12 8.16 -1.58 11.37
CA PRO A 12 8.66 -1.47 10.01
C PRO A 12 7.68 -0.74 9.08
N VAL A 13 8.21 0.12 8.20
CA VAL A 13 7.45 0.79 7.15
C VAL A 13 7.81 0.16 5.81
N VAL A 14 6.80 -0.33 5.08
CA VAL A 14 6.94 -0.87 3.73
C VAL A 14 6.18 0.06 2.79
N TRP A 15 6.87 0.57 1.78
CA TRP A 15 6.32 1.43 0.77
C TRP A 15 5.85 0.60 -0.41
N VAL A 16 4.75 1.00 -1.01
CA VAL A 16 4.24 0.36 -2.23
C VAL A 16 3.99 1.45 -3.26
N ARG A 17 4.57 1.32 -4.45
CA ARG A 17 4.34 2.25 -5.58
C ARG A 17 3.87 1.52 -6.82
N HIS A 18 2.89 2.08 -7.49
CA HIS A 18 2.29 1.48 -8.67
C HIS A 18 2.94 2.01 -9.95
N ALA A 19 3.18 1.14 -10.92
CA ALA A 19 3.61 1.53 -12.26
C ALA A 19 2.76 0.86 -13.33
N ASP A 20 2.35 1.63 -14.33
CA ASP A 20 1.69 1.16 -15.54
C ASP A 20 1.98 2.12 -16.72
N GLU A 21 1.17 2.05 -17.79
CA GLU A 21 1.33 2.90 -18.98
C GLU A 21 0.98 4.38 -18.72
N GLU A 22 0.07 4.64 -17.77
CA GLU A 22 -0.39 5.99 -17.41
C GLU A 22 0.55 6.61 -16.38
N LEU A 23 0.98 5.84 -15.37
CA LEU A 23 1.92 6.24 -14.34
C LEU A 23 3.26 5.52 -14.52
N LYS A 24 4.05 6.04 -15.45
CA LYS A 24 5.31 5.42 -15.90
C LYS A 24 6.37 5.42 -14.81
N ALA A 25 6.99 4.27 -14.59
CA ALA A 25 8.12 4.12 -13.69
C ALA A 25 9.26 5.10 -14.05
N GLY A 26 9.85 5.70 -13.02
CA GLY A 26 10.92 6.69 -13.16
C GLY A 26 10.46 8.11 -13.53
N SER A 27 9.20 8.31 -13.89
CA SER A 27 8.66 9.67 -14.09
C SER A 27 8.58 10.45 -12.77
N GLU A 28 8.47 11.77 -12.86
CA GLU A 28 8.31 12.65 -11.69
C GLU A 28 7.01 12.35 -10.93
N ALA A 29 5.89 12.20 -11.67
CA ALA A 29 4.58 11.89 -11.08
C ALA A 29 4.54 10.53 -10.38
N TRP A 30 5.45 9.61 -10.72
CA TRP A 30 5.54 8.28 -10.13
C TRP A 30 6.36 8.23 -8.83
N GLN A 31 7.14 9.27 -8.53
CA GLN A 31 7.93 9.31 -7.31
C GLN A 31 7.03 9.41 -6.07
N ILE A 32 7.48 8.83 -4.97
CA ILE A 32 6.90 9.12 -3.65
C ILE A 32 7.21 10.59 -3.35
N VAL A 33 6.18 11.35 -2.96
CA VAL A 33 6.30 12.79 -2.64
C VAL A 33 7.35 13.03 -1.55
N ALA A 34 8.05 14.15 -1.63
CA ALA A 34 9.21 14.44 -0.77
C ALA A 34 8.84 14.45 0.73
N GLU A 35 7.63 14.87 1.07
CA GLU A 35 7.08 14.89 2.42
C GLU A 35 6.95 13.48 3.04
N LEU A 36 6.92 12.44 2.19
CA LEU A 36 6.79 11.03 2.56
C LEU A 36 8.02 10.22 2.13
N ALA A 37 9.20 10.83 2.04
CA ALA A 37 10.40 10.13 1.62
C ALA A 37 10.68 8.87 2.48
N PRO A 38 10.92 7.70 1.85
CA PRO A 38 11.38 6.51 2.55
C PRO A 38 12.70 6.76 3.29
N ALA A 39 12.80 6.25 4.52
CA ALA A 39 14.04 6.27 5.28
C ALA A 39 15.00 5.15 4.80
N PRO A 40 16.32 5.29 5.03
CA PRO A 40 17.27 4.24 4.70
C PRO A 40 16.87 2.90 5.32
N GLY A 41 16.79 1.85 4.49
CA GLY A 41 16.42 0.49 4.92
C GLY A 41 14.92 0.19 4.91
N GLU A 42 14.05 1.17 4.68
CA GLU A 42 12.61 0.91 4.45
C GLU A 42 12.43 0.29 3.06
N ALA A 43 11.68 -0.81 2.98
CA ALA A 43 11.46 -1.53 1.74
C ALA A 43 10.53 -0.74 0.81
N ILE A 44 10.80 -0.80 -0.50
CA ILE A 44 9.92 -0.25 -1.54
C ILE A 44 9.54 -1.39 -2.47
N VAL A 45 8.25 -1.71 -2.52
CA VAL A 45 7.65 -2.70 -3.40
C VAL A 45 7.02 -2.00 -4.60
N GLU A 46 7.40 -2.41 -5.80
CA GLU A 46 6.81 -1.92 -7.04
C GLU A 46 5.74 -2.90 -7.51
N LYS A 47 4.59 -2.39 -7.97
CA LYS A 47 3.47 -3.22 -8.40
C LYS A 47 2.86 -2.76 -9.72
N SER A 48 2.40 -3.71 -10.53
CA SER A 48 1.64 -3.46 -11.75
C SER A 48 0.16 -3.85 -11.63
N TYR A 49 -0.25 -4.47 -10.53
CA TYR A 49 -1.64 -4.83 -10.25
C TYR A 49 -2.20 -4.03 -9.07
N ARG A 50 -3.52 -4.08 -8.87
CA ARG A 50 -4.18 -3.40 -7.74
C ARG A 50 -3.84 -4.05 -6.41
N ASP A 51 -3.86 -5.38 -6.36
CA ASP A 51 -3.36 -6.16 -5.23
C ASP A 51 -1.83 -6.09 -5.22
N ALA A 52 -1.26 -5.51 -4.16
CA ALA A 52 0.18 -5.39 -4.01
C ALA A 52 0.90 -6.72 -3.80
N PHE A 53 0.20 -7.82 -3.51
CA PHE A 53 0.78 -9.16 -3.45
C PHE A 53 0.96 -9.79 -4.84
N GLU A 54 0.24 -9.31 -5.85
CA GLU A 54 0.22 -9.94 -7.17
C GLU A 54 1.43 -9.53 -8.00
N GLY A 55 2.27 -10.51 -8.35
CA GLY A 55 3.45 -10.29 -9.19
C GLY A 55 4.54 -9.43 -8.54
N THR A 56 4.60 -9.36 -7.21
CA THR A 56 5.61 -8.58 -6.45
C THR A 56 6.37 -9.44 -5.44
N ASP A 57 7.33 -8.84 -4.75
CA ASP A 57 8.06 -9.44 -3.63
C ASP A 57 7.45 -9.10 -2.24
N LEU A 58 6.25 -8.51 -2.19
CA LEU A 58 5.64 -8.07 -0.93
C LEU A 58 5.56 -9.18 0.12
N GLU A 59 5.15 -10.39 -0.26
CA GLU A 59 5.06 -11.54 0.65
C GLU A 59 6.42 -11.89 1.25
N SER A 60 7.48 -11.87 0.43
CA SER A 60 8.85 -12.12 0.88
C SER A 60 9.34 -11.04 1.83
N VAL A 61 9.03 -9.76 1.53
CA VAL A 61 9.36 -8.62 2.39
C VAL A 61 8.66 -8.76 3.75
N LEU A 62 7.34 -9.00 3.76
CA LEU A 62 6.56 -9.15 4.99
C LEU A 62 7.02 -10.35 5.82
N SER A 63 7.36 -11.47 5.17
CA SER A 63 7.92 -12.66 5.82
C SER A 63 9.27 -12.37 6.48
N SER A 64 10.16 -11.63 5.81
CA SER A 64 11.46 -11.22 6.38
C SER A 64 11.31 -10.34 7.63
N LEU A 65 10.23 -9.57 7.69
CA LEU A 65 9.86 -8.72 8.82
C LEU A 65 9.05 -9.47 9.89
N ARG A 66 8.71 -10.75 9.65
CA ARG A 66 7.82 -11.56 10.51
C ARG A 66 6.49 -10.87 10.78
N ALA A 67 5.95 -10.18 9.78
CA ALA A 67 4.69 -9.47 9.90
C ALA A 67 3.52 -10.46 9.99
N GLY A 68 2.61 -10.24 10.93
CA GLY A 68 1.30 -10.92 10.98
C GLY A 68 0.11 -9.96 10.93
N LYS A 69 0.37 -8.66 11.06
CA LYS A 69 -0.63 -7.58 11.09
C LYS A 69 -0.15 -6.40 10.28
N LEU A 70 -1.00 -5.91 9.38
CA LEU A 70 -0.71 -4.80 8.48
C LEU A 70 -1.60 -3.61 8.82
N LEU A 71 -0.98 -2.46 9.06
CA LEU A 71 -1.65 -1.16 9.10
C LEU A 71 -1.59 -0.58 7.68
N VAL A 72 -2.74 -0.41 7.03
CA VAL A 72 -2.82 -0.01 5.63
C VAL A 72 -3.26 1.45 5.54
N ALA A 73 -2.52 2.22 4.76
CA ALA A 73 -2.74 3.62 4.42
C ALA A 73 -2.34 3.86 2.96
N GLY A 74 -2.90 4.87 2.30
CA GLY A 74 -2.55 5.24 0.93
C GLY A 74 -3.76 5.48 0.01
N ALA A 75 -3.53 5.37 -1.29
CA ALA A 75 -4.55 5.62 -2.31
C ALA A 75 -4.42 4.64 -3.49
N GLN A 76 -5.50 4.33 -4.21
CA GLN A 76 -6.89 4.73 -3.94
C GLN A 76 -7.61 3.69 -3.06
N THR A 77 -8.54 4.18 -2.22
CA THR A 77 -9.28 3.43 -1.19
C THR A 77 -10.03 2.23 -1.77
N ASP A 78 -10.83 2.45 -2.79
CA ASP A 78 -11.67 1.48 -3.48
C ASP A 78 -10.92 0.66 -4.53
N MET A 79 -9.65 0.96 -4.77
CA MET A 79 -8.83 0.28 -5.77
C MET A 79 -7.69 -0.50 -5.10
N CYS A 80 -6.49 0.08 -5.08
CA CYS A 80 -5.27 -0.60 -4.61
C CYS A 80 -5.33 -0.93 -3.13
N VAL A 81 -5.88 -0.02 -2.30
CA VAL A 81 -6.02 -0.24 -0.85
C VAL A 81 -6.96 -1.40 -0.59
N ARG A 82 -8.20 -1.35 -1.11
CA ARG A 82 -9.19 -2.44 -0.97
C ARG A 82 -8.64 -3.78 -1.46
N SER A 83 -8.03 -3.80 -2.64
CA SER A 83 -7.52 -5.05 -3.24
C SER A 83 -6.40 -5.66 -2.41
N THR A 84 -5.45 -4.84 -1.95
CA THR A 84 -4.33 -5.32 -1.11
C THR A 84 -4.80 -5.75 0.27
N MET A 85 -5.76 -5.04 0.88
CA MET A 85 -6.36 -5.46 2.15
C MET A 85 -7.05 -6.82 2.03
N HIS A 86 -7.81 -7.03 0.96
CA HIS A 86 -8.42 -8.34 0.70
C HIS A 86 -7.34 -9.42 0.47
N GLY A 87 -6.31 -9.11 -0.33
CA GLY A 87 -5.18 -10.00 -0.59
C GLY A 87 -4.44 -10.40 0.69
N ALA A 88 -4.28 -9.48 1.64
CA ALA A 88 -3.70 -9.73 2.96
C ALA A 88 -4.56 -10.70 3.78
N LEU A 89 -5.88 -10.44 3.86
CA LEU A 89 -6.82 -11.29 4.60
C LEU A 89 -6.86 -12.72 4.06
N VAL A 90 -6.88 -12.89 2.74
CA VAL A 90 -6.89 -14.22 2.08
C VAL A 90 -5.61 -15.01 2.38
N ARG A 91 -4.49 -14.32 2.62
CA ARG A 91 -3.20 -14.91 2.97
C ARG A 91 -3.00 -15.11 4.48
N GLY A 92 -3.98 -14.71 5.30
CA GLY A 92 -3.97 -14.93 6.75
C GLY A 92 -3.33 -13.81 7.57
N TYR A 93 -3.05 -12.65 6.98
CA TYR A 93 -2.65 -11.47 7.74
C TYR A 93 -3.87 -10.78 8.37
N ASP A 94 -3.71 -10.23 9.57
CA ASP A 94 -4.63 -9.20 10.05
C ASP A 94 -4.41 -7.93 9.21
N ALA A 95 -5.48 -7.31 8.70
CA ALA A 95 -5.39 -6.05 7.97
C ALA A 95 -6.29 -4.98 8.61
N ILE A 96 -5.68 -3.85 8.97
CA ILE A 96 -6.37 -2.72 9.61
C ILE A 96 -6.19 -1.49 8.72
N LEU A 97 -7.30 -0.92 8.24
CA LEU A 97 -7.30 0.35 7.53
C LEU A 97 -7.17 1.50 8.52
N VAL A 98 -6.23 2.41 8.29
CA VAL A 98 -6.11 3.64 9.09
C VAL A 98 -7.12 4.66 8.57
N SER A 99 -8.17 4.92 9.35
CA SER A 99 -9.39 5.62 8.92
C SER A 99 -9.20 7.00 8.30
N ASP A 100 -8.13 7.72 8.68
CA ASP A 100 -7.83 9.09 8.22
C ASP A 100 -6.58 9.16 7.33
N ALA A 101 -6.04 8.02 6.90
CA ALA A 101 -4.84 7.93 6.08
C ALA A 101 -5.07 7.17 4.77
N HIS A 102 -6.29 7.25 4.23
CA HIS A 102 -6.59 6.78 2.89
C HIS A 102 -7.50 7.77 2.15
N THR A 103 -7.44 7.77 0.82
CA THR A 103 -8.31 8.62 -0.01
C THR A 103 -8.67 7.93 -1.33
N THR A 104 -9.67 8.44 -2.03
CA THR A 104 -9.97 8.10 -3.43
C THR A 104 -10.55 9.32 -4.14
N ASP A 105 -10.74 9.23 -5.45
CA ASP A 105 -11.38 10.25 -6.26
C ASP A 105 -12.88 9.98 -6.40
N ASP A 106 -13.65 11.02 -6.75
CA ASP A 106 -15.05 10.85 -7.11
C ASP A 106 -15.16 9.98 -8.38
N SER A 107 -16.15 9.10 -8.41
CA SER A 107 -16.40 8.18 -9.53
C SER A 107 -17.89 7.91 -9.69
N ASP A 108 -18.33 7.71 -10.93
CA ASP A 108 -19.71 7.34 -11.23
C ASP A 108 -19.93 5.85 -10.97
N PHE A 109 -20.88 5.52 -10.09
CA PHE A 109 -21.21 4.15 -9.75
C PHE A 109 -22.62 3.77 -10.19
N VAL A 110 -22.79 2.52 -10.60
CA VAL A 110 -24.11 1.89 -10.75
C VAL A 110 -24.30 0.92 -9.59
N PHE A 111 -25.43 1.03 -8.89
CA PHE A 111 -25.77 0.10 -7.82
C PHE A 111 -26.13 -1.26 -8.41
N LEU A 112 -25.38 -2.30 -8.00
CA LEU A 112 -25.73 -3.69 -8.26
C LEU A 112 -26.46 -4.23 -7.02
N GLY A 113 -27.77 -4.43 -7.14
CA GLY A 113 -28.58 -5.12 -6.13
C GLY A 113 -28.45 -6.64 -6.31
N ALA A 114 -28.32 -7.36 -5.19
CA ALA A 114 -28.43 -8.81 -5.15
C ALA A 114 -29.91 -9.25 -5.12
#